data_AF-A0A3B8MI97-F1
#
_entry.id   AF-A0A3B8MI97-F1
#
_cell.length_a   1.000
_cell.length_b   1.000
_cell.length_c   1.000
_cell.angle_alpha   90.00
_cell.angle_beta   90.00
_cell.angle_gamma   90.00
#
_symmetry.space_group_name_H-M   'P 1'
#
loop_
_entity.id
_entity.type
_entity.pdbx_description
1 polymer ?
#
loop_
_entity_poly.entity_id
_entity_poly.type
_entity_poly.pdbx_seq_one_letter_code
_entity_poly.pdbx_strand_id
1 'polypeptide(L)'
;MESGGTRRSERLKQGLDSFSYYMHWRYGGQTIDQLLDRVANLGLSALQININGPRHRALTGTTTEHFCRVGERAKEMGITLEVASGGTDPSKMLLVLEMARQLGAEVVRTTVNERGSETVLEKAAKEPASGCRTL
;
A
#
# COMPACT_ATOMS: atom_id res chain seq x y z
N MET A 1 -15.11 12.37 -41.57
CA MET A 1 -15.72 11.60 -40.46
C MET A 1 -14.59 11.21 -39.53
N GLU A 2 -14.25 12.09 -38.59
CA GLU A 2 -13.30 11.76 -37.52
C GLU A 2 -14.10 11.13 -36.39
N SER A 3 -13.81 9.86 -36.11
CA SER A 3 -14.29 9.14 -34.95
C SER A 3 -13.66 9.76 -33.70
N GLY A 4 -14.40 10.69 -33.09
CA GLY A 4 -14.09 11.23 -31.77
C GLY A 4 -14.05 10.11 -30.74
N GLY A 5 -12.85 9.58 -30.50
CA GLY A 5 -12.58 8.66 -29.41
C GLY A 5 -12.86 9.38 -28.11
N THR A 6 -14.02 9.08 -27.50
CA THR A 6 -14.30 9.44 -26.12
C THR A 6 -13.18 8.85 -25.27
N ARG A 7 -12.22 9.68 -24.85
CA ARG A 7 -11.39 9.35 -23.69
C ARG A 7 -12.39 9.07 -22.58
N ARG A 8 -12.61 7.80 -22.24
CA ARG A 8 -13.27 7.44 -20.99
C ARG A 8 -12.54 8.29 -19.95
N SER A 9 -13.24 9.23 -19.33
CA SER A 9 -12.68 9.92 -18.18
C SER A 9 -12.35 8.81 -17.20
N GLU A 10 -11.08 8.47 -17.05
CA GLU A 10 -10.65 7.51 -16.06
C GLU A 10 -11.03 8.13 -14.73
N ARG A 11 -12.14 7.65 -14.17
CA ARG A 11 -12.69 8.16 -12.93
C ARG A 11 -11.60 7.97 -11.88
N LEU A 12 -11.27 9.05 -11.18
CA LEU A 12 -10.29 9.01 -10.08
C LEU A 12 -10.62 7.82 -9.16
N LYS A 13 -9.70 6.85 -9.06
CA LYS A 13 -9.83 5.75 -8.11
C LYS A 13 -9.49 6.28 -6.73
N GLN A 14 -10.48 6.38 -5.86
CA GLN A 14 -10.27 6.73 -4.46
C GLN A 14 -10.18 5.46 -3.61
N GLY A 15 -9.19 5.40 -2.71
CA GLY A 15 -8.96 4.27 -1.84
C GLY A 15 -8.87 4.67 -0.36
N LEU A 16 -8.85 3.65 0.50
CA LEU A 16 -8.65 3.78 1.94
C LEU A 16 -7.24 3.30 2.33
N ASP A 17 -6.52 4.11 3.10
CA ASP A 17 -5.31 3.64 3.79
C ASP A 17 -5.70 2.95 5.10
N SER A 18 -5.28 1.69 5.29
CA SER A 18 -5.56 0.94 6.51
C SER A 18 -4.98 1.60 7.78
N PHE A 19 -3.99 2.48 7.64
CA PHE A 19 -3.45 3.25 8.76
C PHE A 19 -4.49 4.22 9.35
N SER A 20 -5.50 4.65 8.59
CA SER A 20 -6.63 5.46 9.07
C SER A 20 -7.42 4.75 10.19
N TYR A 21 -7.32 3.42 10.28
CA TYR A 21 -7.93 2.60 11.33
C TYR A 21 -6.92 2.04 12.34
N TYR A 22 -5.78 2.72 12.51
CA TYR A 22 -4.70 2.33 13.44
C TYR A 22 -5.22 1.80 14.79
N MET A 23 -6.08 2.59 15.44
CA MET A 23 -6.58 2.26 16.78
C MET A 23 -7.52 1.05 16.79
N HIS A 24 -8.29 0.84 15.71
CA HIS A 24 -9.25 -0.25 15.63
C HIS A 24 -8.59 -1.61 15.49
N TRP A 25 -7.55 -1.77 14.67
CA TRP A 25 -6.83 -3.04 14.64
C TRP A 25 -5.89 -3.21 15.83
N ARG A 26 -5.40 -2.11 16.44
CA ARG A 26 -4.53 -2.21 17.62
C ARG A 26 -5.28 -2.61 18.89
N TYR A 27 -6.50 -2.12 19.07
CA TYR A 27 -7.24 -2.24 20.33
C TYR A 27 -8.67 -2.76 20.18
N GLY A 28 -9.25 -2.68 18.98
CA GLY A 28 -10.66 -3.04 18.73
C GLY A 28 -10.87 -4.40 18.05
N GLY A 29 -9.81 -5.16 17.80
CA GLY A 29 -9.92 -6.50 17.18
C GLY A 29 -10.40 -6.50 15.73
N GLN A 30 -10.22 -5.39 14.99
CA GLN A 30 -10.66 -5.30 13.60
C GLN A 30 -9.92 -6.32 12.71
N THR A 31 -10.68 -7.03 11.87
CA THR A 31 -10.13 -7.96 10.84
C THR A 31 -9.99 -7.29 9.47
N ILE A 32 -9.18 -7.90 8.59
CA ILE A 32 -9.06 -7.45 7.20
C ILE A 32 -10.40 -7.50 6.44
N ASP A 33 -11.23 -8.52 6.70
CA ASP A 33 -12.54 -8.68 6.07
C ASP A 33 -13.49 -7.52 6.42
N GLN A 34 -13.52 -7.13 7.70
CA GLN A 34 -14.29 -5.97 8.15
C GLN A 34 -13.80 -4.65 7.52
N LEU A 35 -12.51 -4.57 7.20
CA LEU A 35 -11.95 -3.40 6.51
C LEU A 35 -12.34 -3.38 5.03
N LEU A 36 -12.34 -4.52 4.35
CA LEU A 36 -12.85 -4.65 2.97
C LEU A 36 -14.34 -4.29 2.89
N ASP A 37 -15.16 -4.81 3.80
CA ASP A 37 -16.59 -4.46 3.87
C ASP A 37 -16.78 -2.95 4.04
N ARG A 38 -15.93 -2.30 4.84
CA ARG A 38 -15.98 -0.85 5.03
C ARG A 38 -15.61 -0.09 3.75
N VAL A 39 -14.58 -0.52 3.03
CA VAL A 39 -14.18 0.09 1.74
C VAL A 39 -15.34 0.03 0.76
N ALA A 40 -16.00 -1.13 0.63
CA ALA A 40 -17.18 -1.28 -0.21
C ALA A 40 -18.34 -0.38 0.25
N ASN A 41 -18.65 -0.36 1.55
CA ASN A 41 -19.73 0.46 2.11
C ASN A 41 -19.51 1.98 1.93
N LEU A 42 -18.24 2.42 1.84
CA LEU A 42 -17.89 3.81 1.55
C LEU A 42 -17.90 4.13 0.04
N GLY A 43 -18.13 3.14 -0.83
CA GLY A 43 -18.07 3.30 -2.27
C GLY A 43 -16.65 3.54 -2.81
N LEU A 44 -15.63 3.13 -2.06
CA LEU A 44 -14.22 3.27 -2.44
C LEU A 44 -13.79 2.07 -3.31
N SER A 45 -12.81 2.30 -4.17
CA SER A 45 -12.36 1.31 -5.17
C SER A 45 -11.04 0.64 -4.83
N ALA A 46 -10.36 1.07 -3.77
CA ALA A 46 -9.06 0.54 -3.39
C ALA A 46 -8.85 0.47 -1.87
N LEU A 47 -8.01 -0.47 -1.45
CA LEU A 47 -7.53 -0.62 -0.08
C LEU A 47 -6.00 -0.74 -0.07
N GLN A 48 -5.34 0.22 0.58
CA GLN A 48 -3.91 0.12 0.87
C GLN A 48 -3.69 -0.50 2.25
N ILE A 49 -3.03 -1.67 2.28
CA ILE A 49 -2.78 -2.46 3.48
C ILE A 49 -1.39 -2.14 4.02
N ASN A 50 -1.33 -1.51 5.19
CA ASN A 50 -0.08 -1.27 5.90
C ASN A 50 0.36 -2.53 6.67
N ILE A 51 1.48 -3.12 6.24
CA ILE A 51 1.99 -4.41 6.73
C ILE A 51 3.13 -4.29 7.74
N ASN A 52 3.49 -3.07 8.15
CA ASN A 52 4.53 -2.86 9.15
C ASN A 52 4.06 -3.48 10.47
N GLY A 53 4.89 -4.15 11.28
CA GLY A 53 4.53 -4.64 12.63
C GLY A 53 3.96 -6.07 12.72
N PRO A 54 3.60 -6.53 13.95
CA PRO A 54 3.27 -7.94 14.20
C PRO A 54 2.06 -8.43 13.38
N ARG A 55 2.15 -9.68 12.88
CA ARG A 55 1.14 -10.33 12.02
C ARG A 55 0.67 -9.46 10.84
N HIS A 56 1.56 -8.62 10.33
CA HIS A 56 1.27 -7.65 9.26
C HIS A 56 0.09 -6.71 9.56
N ARG A 57 -0.18 -6.48 10.86
CA ARG A 57 -1.20 -5.58 11.41
C ARG A 57 -2.56 -5.72 10.74
N ALA A 58 -2.87 -4.84 9.78
CA ALA A 58 -4.17 -4.75 9.13
C ALA A 58 -4.50 -6.00 8.32
N LEU A 59 -3.48 -6.75 7.88
CA LEU A 59 -3.70 -7.98 7.14
C LEU A 59 -4.20 -9.12 8.04
N THR A 60 -3.93 -9.07 9.35
CA THR A 60 -4.45 -10.02 10.35
C THR A 60 -4.14 -11.51 10.11
N GLY A 61 -3.08 -11.81 9.35
CA GLY A 61 -2.61 -13.16 9.09
C GLY A 61 -1.22 -13.15 8.45
N THR A 62 -0.57 -14.32 8.36
CA THR A 62 0.82 -14.45 7.90
C THR A 62 1.07 -15.62 6.94
N THR A 63 0.02 -16.33 6.51
CA THR A 63 0.16 -17.50 5.63
C THR A 63 -0.23 -17.16 4.20
N THR A 64 0.33 -17.90 3.24
CA THR A 64 0.01 -17.77 1.82
C THR A 64 -1.49 -17.99 1.57
N GLU A 65 -2.09 -18.98 2.22
CA GLU A 65 -3.53 -19.27 2.08
C GLU A 65 -4.38 -18.08 2.52
N HIS A 66 -3.99 -17.41 3.60
CA HIS A 66 -4.67 -16.22 4.07
C HIS A 66 -4.55 -15.07 3.08
N PHE A 67 -3.38 -14.85 2.50
CA PHE A 67 -3.16 -13.79 1.51
C PHE A 67 -3.96 -14.03 0.24
N CYS A 68 -3.92 -15.25 -0.31
CA CYS A 68 -4.71 -15.61 -1.49
C CYS A 68 -6.22 -15.43 -1.23
N ARG A 69 -6.72 -15.85 -0.06
CA ARG A 69 -8.12 -15.68 0.33
C ARG A 69 -8.53 -14.20 0.37
N VAL A 70 -7.69 -13.34 0.95
CA VAL A 70 -7.94 -11.89 1.00
C VAL A 70 -7.95 -11.29 -0.40
N GLY A 71 -7.01 -11.70 -1.26
CA GLY A 71 -6.93 -11.26 -2.65
C GLY A 71 -8.17 -11.62 -3.47
N GLU A 72 -8.60 -12.89 -3.42
CA GLU A 72 -9.82 -13.32 -4.11
C GLU A 72 -11.06 -12.59 -3.59
N ARG A 73 -11.17 -12.39 -2.27
CA ARG A 73 -12.29 -11.62 -1.70
C ARG A 73 -12.31 -10.17 -2.20
N ALA A 74 -11.17 -9.49 -2.21
CA ALA A 74 -11.10 -8.11 -2.70
C ALA A 74 -11.47 -8.02 -4.19
N LYS A 75 -11.01 -8.99 -4.99
CA LYS A 75 -11.34 -9.12 -6.41
C LYS A 75 -12.83 -9.35 -6.65
N GLU A 76 -13.47 -10.24 -5.89
CA GLU A 76 -14.93 -10.44 -5.93
C GLU A 76 -15.70 -9.14 -5.63
N MET A 77 -15.16 -8.29 -4.76
CA MET A 77 -15.74 -7.00 -4.38
C MET A 77 -15.39 -5.86 -5.36
N GLY A 78 -14.56 -6.11 -6.37
CA GLY A 78 -14.07 -5.07 -7.28
C GLY A 78 -13.14 -4.05 -6.62
N ILE A 79 -12.47 -4.43 -5.54
CA ILE A 79 -11.54 -3.58 -4.77
C ILE A 79 -10.11 -3.89 -5.19
N THR A 80 -9.37 -2.89 -5.68
CA THR A 80 -7.93 -3.00 -5.93
C THR A 80 -7.17 -2.99 -4.59
N LEU A 81 -6.21 -3.90 -4.44
CA LEU A 81 -5.32 -3.93 -3.28
C LEU A 81 -3.99 -3.24 -3.56
N GLU A 82 -3.48 -2.54 -2.55
CA GLU A 82 -2.13 -2.01 -2.51
C GLU A 82 -1.44 -2.46 -1.21
N VAL A 83 -0.13 -2.68 -1.24
CA VAL A 83 0.65 -3.04 -0.05
C VAL A 83 1.57 -1.88 0.32
N ALA A 84 1.52 -1.43 1.57
CA ALA A 84 2.37 -0.37 2.09
C ALA A 84 3.33 -0.87 3.17
N SER A 85 4.62 -0.60 2.98
CA SER A 85 5.68 -0.89 3.95
C SER A 85 6.62 0.31 4.11
N GLY A 86 7.35 0.39 5.21
CA GLY A 86 8.40 1.41 5.39
C GLY A 86 9.80 0.84 5.18
N GLY A 87 10.67 1.55 4.47
CA GLY A 87 12.06 1.18 4.23
C GLY A 87 12.31 0.44 2.91
N THR A 88 13.53 0.57 2.39
CA THR A 88 13.94 0.17 1.03
C THR A 88 15.03 -0.91 1.04
N ASP A 89 15.25 -1.59 2.16
CA ASP A 89 16.17 -2.73 2.22
C ASP A 89 15.78 -3.80 1.20
N PRO A 90 16.71 -4.27 0.33
CA PRO A 90 16.39 -5.22 -0.72
C PRO A 90 15.74 -6.52 -0.24
N SER A 91 16.23 -7.10 0.87
CA SER A 91 15.70 -8.36 1.39
C SER A 91 14.26 -8.21 1.88
N LYS A 92 13.98 -7.09 2.55
CA LYS A 92 12.61 -6.72 2.94
C LYS A 92 11.73 -6.50 1.71
N MET A 93 12.22 -5.79 0.70
CA MET A 93 11.41 -5.48 -0.49
C MET A 93 11.03 -6.72 -1.29
N LEU A 94 11.91 -7.72 -1.38
CA LEU A 94 11.57 -9.02 -1.96
C LEU A 94 10.40 -9.70 -1.23
N LEU A 95 10.40 -9.67 0.11
CA LEU A 95 9.29 -10.21 0.91
C LEU A 95 7.97 -9.45 0.68
N VAL A 96 8.04 -8.12 0.57
CA VAL A 96 6.85 -7.29 0.31
C VAL A 96 6.30 -7.52 -1.10
N LEU A 97 7.17 -7.65 -2.11
CA LEU A 97 6.78 -7.95 -3.48
C LEU A 97 6.13 -9.34 -3.57
N GLU A 98 6.69 -10.34 -2.90
CA GLU A 98 6.12 -11.68 -2.85
C GLU A 98 4.74 -11.68 -2.17
N MET A 99 4.59 -10.95 -1.07
CA MET A 99 3.29 -10.78 -0.42
C MET A 99 2.28 -10.05 -1.32
N ALA A 100 2.69 -8.99 -2.01
CA ALA A 100 1.84 -8.28 -2.96
C ALA A 100 1.38 -9.19 -4.09
N ARG A 101 2.29 -10.04 -4.61
CA ARG A 101 1.97 -11.07 -5.60
C ARG A 101 0.93 -12.07 -5.08
N GLN A 102 1.07 -12.54 -3.84
CA GLN A 102 0.13 -13.48 -3.23
C GLN A 102 -1.24 -12.86 -2.96
N LEU A 103 -1.30 -11.56 -2.65
CA LEU A 103 -2.54 -10.80 -2.50
C LEU A 103 -3.20 -10.43 -3.83
N GLY A 104 -2.47 -10.49 -4.95
CA GLY A 104 -2.91 -9.89 -6.21
C GLY A 104 -2.94 -8.36 -6.16
N ALA A 105 -2.12 -7.74 -5.31
CA ALA A 105 -2.02 -6.29 -5.20
C ALA A 105 -1.27 -5.70 -6.41
N GLU A 106 -1.83 -4.64 -6.99
CA GLU A 106 -1.27 -4.00 -8.20
C GLU A 106 -0.14 -3.03 -7.87
N VAL A 107 -0.14 -2.49 -6.64
CA VAL A 107 0.78 -1.43 -6.22
C VAL A 107 1.45 -1.80 -4.91
N VAL A 108 2.78 -1.62 -4.87
CA VAL A 108 3.55 -1.59 -3.63
C VAL A 108 4.00 -0.17 -3.38
N ARG A 109 3.61 0.39 -2.24
CA ARG A 109 4.12 1.66 -1.73
C ARG A 109 5.19 1.41 -0.69
N THR A 110 6.34 2.06 -0.85
CA THR A 110 7.37 2.13 0.19
C THR A 110 7.72 3.57 0.54
N THR A 111 8.26 3.79 1.74
CA THR A 111 8.83 5.06 2.17
C THR A 111 10.32 4.92 2.39
N VAL A 112 11.09 5.91 1.95
CA VAL A 112 12.50 6.04 2.34
C VAL A 112 12.50 6.56 3.77
N ASN A 113 12.93 5.72 4.70
CA ASN A 113 13.06 6.09 6.10
C ASN A 113 14.51 6.47 6.38
N GLU A 114 14.88 7.71 6.08
CA GLU A 114 16.08 8.28 6.67
C GLU A 114 15.75 8.66 8.12
N ARG A 115 16.34 7.96 9.09
CA ARG A 115 16.46 8.56 10.42
C ARG A 115 17.44 9.71 10.23
N GLY A 116 16.93 10.94 10.18
CA GLY A 116 17.79 12.11 10.29
C GLY A 116 18.55 12.00 11.61
N SER A 117 19.80 11.55 11.56
CA SER A 117 20.78 11.96 12.55
C SER A 117 21.27 13.34 12.14
N GLU A 118 21.73 14.13 13.11
CA GLU A 118 22.36 15.42 12.86
C GLU A 118 23.45 15.31 11.77
N THR A 119 24.16 14.18 11.74
CA THR A 119 25.16 13.83 10.71
C THR A 119 24.60 13.60 9.30
N VAL A 120 23.36 13.13 9.14
CA VAL A 120 22.69 12.99 7.83
C VAL A 120 22.27 14.36 7.31
N LEU A 121 21.74 15.21 8.19
CA LEU A 121 21.39 16.60 7.86
C LEU A 121 22.62 17.44 7.53
N GLU A 122 23.72 17.27 8.27
CA GLU A 122 24.99 17.92 7.98
C GLU A 122 25.61 17.48 6.65
N LYS A 123 25.49 16.19 6.28
CA LYS A 123 25.94 15.70 4.97
C LYS A 123 25.12 16.31 3.84
N ALA A 124 23.78 16.30 3.97
CA ALA A 124 22.89 16.92 2.99
C ALA A 124 23.10 18.45 2.87
N ALA A 125 23.49 19.13 3.94
CA ALA A 125 23.83 20.55 3.93
C ALA A 125 25.21 20.85 3.30
N LYS A 126 26.13 19.88 3.33
CA LYS A 126 27.51 20.02 2.79
C LYS A 126 27.64 19.56 1.33
N GLU A 127 26.71 18.75 0.83
CA GLU A 127 26.65 18.38 -0.59
C GLU A 127 25.70 19.34 -1.33
N PRO A 128 26.21 20.28 -2.16
CA PRO A 128 25.33 21.06 -3.01
C PRO A 128 24.59 20.08 -3.92
N ALA A 129 23.28 20.25 -4.04
CA ALA A 129 22.39 19.45 -4.87
C ALA A 129 23.05 19.23 -6.25
N SER A 130 23.62 18.04 -6.44
CA SER A 130 24.26 17.69 -7.69
C SER A 130 23.15 17.38 -8.67
N GLY A 131 22.69 18.45 -9.32
CA GLY A 131 21.93 18.50 -10.56
C GLY A 131 20.90 17.40 -10.77
N CYS A 132 19.62 17.78 -10.77
CA CYS A 132 18.64 17.16 -11.65
C CYS A 132 19.22 17.15 -13.08
N ARG A 133 19.86 16.04 -13.46
CA ARG A 133 20.18 15.77 -14.86
C ARG A 133 18.91 15.23 -15.47
N THR A 134 18.20 16.13 -16.13
CA THR A 134 17.14 15.80 -17.09
C THR A 134 17.71 14.76 -18.05
N LEU A 135 17.12 13.56 -18.05
CA LEU A 135 17.21 12.64 -19.18
C LEU A 135 16.19 13.08 -20.24
#